data_AF-A0A0P7Z4M2-F1
#
_entry.id   AF-A0A0P7Z4M2-F1
#
_cell.length_a   1.000
_cell.length_b   1.000
_cell.length_c   1.000
_cell.angle_alpha   90.00
_cell.angle_beta   90.00
_cell.angle_gamma   90.00
#
_symmetry.space_group_name_H-M   'P 1'
#
loop_
_entity.id
_entity.type
_entity.pdbx_description
1 polymer ?
#
loop_
_entity_poly.entity_id
_entity_poly.type
_entity_poly.pdbx_seq_one_letter_code
_entity_poly.pdbx_strand_id
1 'polypeptide(L)'
;LRVVSPANGLTVAAGQGVVKKSTIDFGNASYGWAETAADASGYQGSKNGKMLTEAFVLAFNQIVGQRELMLDAPEAAGGADDEPDAVAAVATVMRDAPAASAKAVRNLRAGTELNATGKREGLFIEVEDNFGTTGWVSVEDLQ
;
A
#
# COMPACT_ATOMS: atom_id res chain seq x y z
N LEU A 1 -4.01 8.78 -11.91
CA LEU A 1 -2.92 8.71 -10.92
C LEU A 1 -3.26 7.60 -9.93
N ARG A 2 -2.24 6.88 -9.46
CA ARG A 2 -2.38 5.85 -8.42
C ARG A 2 -1.26 6.03 -7.41
N VAL A 3 -1.57 5.87 -6.12
CA VAL A 3 -0.58 5.82 -5.05
C VAL A 3 -0.37 4.35 -4.71
N VAL A 4 0.88 3.94 -4.68
CA VAL A 4 1.27 2.55 -4.45
C VAL A 4 2.11 2.50 -3.18
N SER A 5 1.79 1.56 -2.29
CA SER A 5 2.58 1.30 -1.10
C SER A 5 3.95 0.72 -1.50
N PRO A 6 5.07 1.31 -1.06
CA PRO A 6 6.40 0.79 -1.35
C PRO A 6 6.69 -0.54 -0.62
N ALA A 7 5.93 -0.87 0.42
CA ALA A 7 6.16 -2.07 1.23
C ALA A 7 5.63 -3.35 0.57
N ASN A 8 4.49 -3.27 -0.13
CA ASN A 8 3.78 -4.44 -0.68
C ASN A 8 3.28 -4.25 -2.11
N GLY A 9 3.51 -3.09 -2.75
CA GLY A 9 3.13 -2.87 -4.14
C GLY A 9 1.62 -2.68 -4.38
N LEU A 10 0.81 -2.65 -3.30
CA LEU A 10 -0.64 -2.47 -3.40
C LEU A 10 -1.01 -1.02 -3.71
N THR A 11 -2.10 -0.85 -4.45
CA THR A 11 -2.69 0.48 -4.70
C THR A 11 -3.47 0.92 -3.47
N VAL A 12 -3.04 2.02 -2.84
CA VAL A 12 -3.64 2.57 -1.62
C VAL A 12 -4.62 3.71 -1.90
N ALA A 13 -4.50 4.36 -3.06
CA ALA A 13 -5.45 5.38 -3.53
C ALA A 13 -5.38 5.54 -5.04
N ALA A 14 -6.47 6.00 -5.64
CA ALA A 14 -6.55 6.29 -7.07
C ALA A 14 -7.31 7.58 -7.33
N GLY A 15 -6.85 8.35 -8.32
CA GLY A 15 -7.51 9.57 -8.77
C GLY A 15 -7.49 9.67 -10.28
N GLN A 16 -8.58 10.20 -10.85
CA GLN A 16 -8.77 10.36 -12.28
C GLN A 16 -9.23 11.78 -12.60
N GLY A 17 -8.54 12.41 -13.54
CA GLY A 17 -8.95 13.68 -14.13
C GLY A 17 -9.21 13.48 -15.61
N VAL A 18 -10.35 13.99 -16.09
CA VAL A 18 -10.70 13.99 -17.51
C VAL A 18 -11.10 15.40 -17.88
N VAL A 19 -10.38 16.00 -18.82
CA VAL A 19 -10.58 17.40 -19.23
C VAL A 19 -10.79 17.43 -20.74
N LYS A 20 -11.97 17.91 -21.15
CA LYS A 20 -12.33 18.06 -22.58
C LYS A 20 -12.05 19.48 -23.11
N LYS A 21 -11.97 20.45 -22.21
CA LYS A 21 -11.65 21.85 -22.50
C LYS A 21 -10.94 22.42 -21.28
N SER A 22 -9.72 22.93 -21.49
CA SER A 22 -8.95 23.53 -20.40
C SER A 22 -9.61 24.81 -19.93
N THR A 23 -9.70 24.99 -18.61
CA THR A 23 -10.08 26.25 -17.95
C THR A 23 -8.87 27.00 -17.42
N ILE A 24 -7.71 26.34 -17.35
CA ILE A 24 -6.47 26.94 -16.89
C ILE A 24 -5.78 27.69 -18.03
N ASP A 25 -5.38 28.93 -17.75
CA ASP A 25 -4.41 29.67 -18.54
C ASP A 25 -3.26 30.09 -17.63
N PHE A 26 -2.04 29.78 -18.05
CA PHE A 26 -0.86 30.09 -17.27
C PHE A 26 -0.37 31.52 -17.50
N GLY A 27 -0.97 32.27 -18.45
CA GLY A 27 -0.62 33.65 -18.76
C GLY A 27 0.87 33.86 -19.05
N ASN A 28 1.26 35.12 -19.23
CA ASN A 28 2.67 35.54 -19.14
C ASN A 28 3.10 35.59 -17.65
N ALA A 29 2.75 34.55 -16.88
CA ALA A 29 2.88 34.58 -15.43
C ALA A 29 4.28 34.12 -15.02
N SER A 30 5.07 35.10 -14.58
CA SER A 30 6.37 34.98 -13.93
C SER A 30 6.25 34.33 -12.54
N TYR A 31 5.56 33.19 -12.45
CA TYR A 31 5.68 32.29 -11.31
C TYR A 31 6.95 31.48 -11.56
N GLY A 32 7.97 31.66 -10.72
CA GLY A 32 9.34 31.17 -10.98
C GLY A 32 9.50 29.66 -11.23
N TRP A 33 8.48 28.83 -10.98
CA TRP A 33 8.45 27.43 -11.40
C TRP A 33 7.96 27.23 -12.85
N ALA A 34 7.09 28.11 -13.35
CA ALA A 34 6.56 28.09 -14.71
C ALA A 34 7.54 28.69 -15.72
N GLU A 35 8.26 29.75 -15.34
CA GLU A 35 9.22 30.44 -16.22
C GLU A 35 10.38 29.56 -16.69
N THR A 36 10.80 28.58 -15.87
CA THR A 36 11.92 27.67 -16.23
C THR A 36 11.46 26.28 -16.67
N ALA A 37 10.35 25.75 -16.15
CA ALA A 37 9.91 24.38 -16.44
C ALA A 37 8.74 24.28 -17.43
N ALA A 38 7.87 25.29 -17.51
CA ALA A 38 6.64 25.22 -18.31
C ALA A 38 6.80 25.79 -19.72
N ASP A 39 7.67 26.79 -19.92
CA ASP A 39 8.08 27.26 -21.27
C ASP A 39 8.95 26.23 -22.01
N ALA A 40 9.80 25.50 -21.30
CA ALA A 40 10.69 24.49 -21.89
C ALA A 40 9.98 23.20 -22.34
N SER A 41 8.79 22.91 -21.79
CA SER A 41 8.12 21.62 -21.96
C SER A 41 6.89 21.66 -22.89
N GLY A 42 6.49 22.83 -23.38
CA GLY A 42 5.36 22.99 -24.30
C GLY A 42 3.97 22.74 -23.70
N TYR A 43 3.90 22.40 -22.41
CA TYR A 43 2.63 22.21 -21.70
C TYR A 43 1.87 23.53 -21.52
N GLN A 44 2.61 24.64 -21.36
CA GLN A 44 2.05 25.98 -21.22
C GLN A 44 1.49 26.53 -22.52
N GLY A 45 2.20 26.33 -23.63
CA GLY A 45 1.88 26.93 -24.93
C GLY A 45 0.81 26.19 -25.73
N SER A 46 0.46 24.95 -25.37
CA SER A 46 -0.45 24.11 -26.15
C SER A 46 -1.77 23.83 -25.45
N LYS A 47 -2.87 23.78 -26.21
CA LYS A 47 -4.20 23.42 -25.69
C LYS A 47 -4.21 22.04 -25.03
N ASN A 48 -3.51 21.07 -25.62
CA ASN A 48 -3.42 19.72 -25.09
C ASN A 48 -2.58 19.67 -23.81
N GLY A 49 -1.51 20.46 -23.72
CA GLY A 49 -0.70 20.55 -22.52
C GLY A 49 -1.48 21.14 -21.35
N LYS A 50 -2.22 22.23 -21.57
CA LYS A 50 -3.10 22.81 -20.54
C LYS A 50 -4.15 21.80 -20.05
N MET A 51 -4.77 21.04 -20.96
CA MET A 51 -5.72 19.98 -20.61
C MET A 51 -5.06 18.83 -19.82
N LEU A 52 -3.86 18.41 -20.18
CA LEU A 52 -3.12 17.38 -19.45
C LEU A 52 -2.78 17.86 -18.03
N THR A 53 -2.29 19.08 -17.89
CA THR A 53 -1.97 19.67 -16.58
C THR A 53 -3.22 19.80 -15.72
N GLU A 54 -4.35 20.26 -16.28
CA GLU A 54 -5.62 20.31 -15.54
C GLU A 54 -6.10 18.93 -15.12
N ALA A 55 -6.03 17.94 -16.02
CA ALA A 55 -6.40 16.56 -15.70
C ALA A 55 -5.51 15.97 -14.60
N PHE A 56 -4.21 16.28 -14.61
CA PHE A 56 -3.28 15.87 -13.55
C PHE A 56 -3.66 16.51 -12.21
N VAL A 57 -3.91 17.82 -12.18
CA VAL A 57 -4.29 18.54 -10.95
C VAL A 57 -5.61 17.99 -10.38
N LEU A 58 -6.60 17.72 -11.22
CA LEU A 58 -7.86 17.10 -10.79
C LEU A 58 -7.64 15.71 -10.19
N ALA A 59 -6.87 14.86 -10.88
CA ALA A 59 -6.54 13.52 -10.39
C ALA A 59 -5.76 13.58 -9.06
N PHE A 60 -4.87 14.55 -8.91
CA PHE A 60 -4.08 14.75 -7.69
C PHE A 60 -4.95 15.22 -6.53
N ASN A 61 -5.83 16.19 -6.76
CA ASN A 61 -6.76 16.68 -5.73
C ASN A 61 -7.71 15.57 -5.23
N GLN A 62 -8.15 14.66 -6.12
CA GLN A 62 -8.92 13.49 -5.71
C GLN A 62 -8.14 12.55 -4.79
N ILE A 63 -6.84 12.35 -5.06
CA ILE A 63 -5.97 11.54 -4.18
C ILE A 63 -5.76 12.25 -2.84
N VAL A 64 -5.50 13.56 -2.85
CA VAL A 64 -5.34 14.35 -1.61
C VAL A 64 -6.63 14.35 -0.79
N GLY A 65 -7.81 14.38 -1.41
CA GLY A 65 -9.08 14.24 -0.71
C GLY A 65 -9.27 12.87 -0.03
N GLN A 66 -8.60 11.82 -0.52
CA GLN A 66 -8.59 10.50 0.08
C GLN A 66 -7.57 10.39 1.23
N ARG A 67 -6.75 11.42 1.51
CA ARG A 67 -5.68 11.37 2.52
C ARG A 67 -6.20 11.03 3.93
N GLU A 68 -7.37 11.53 4.30
CA GLU A 68 -7.91 11.32 5.65
C GLU A 68 -8.42 9.88 5.78
N LEU A 69 -9.02 9.35 4.71
CA LEU A 69 -9.37 7.93 4.60
C LEU A 69 -8.13 7.03 4.64
N MET A 70 -6.97 7.49 4.17
CA MET A 70 -5.71 6.74 4.25
C MET A 70 -5.01 6.82 5.62
N LEU A 71 -5.26 7.89 6.38
CA LEU A 71 -4.67 8.09 7.71
C LEU A 71 -5.49 7.40 8.82
N ASP A 72 -6.81 7.28 8.61
CA ASP A 72 -7.75 6.64 9.53
C ASP A 72 -8.12 5.22 9.09
N ALA A 73 -7.81 4.84 7.83
CA ALA A 73 -7.71 3.43 7.50
C ALA A 73 -6.64 2.83 8.40
N PRO A 74 -6.92 1.69 9.07
CA PRO A 74 -5.83 0.93 9.67
C PRO A 74 -4.75 0.78 8.60
N GLU A 75 -3.47 0.91 9.02
CA GLU A 75 -2.33 0.46 8.21
C GLU A 75 -2.83 -0.79 7.49
N ALA A 76 -2.91 -0.74 6.16
CA ALA A 76 -3.42 -1.86 5.41
C ALA A 76 -2.54 -3.03 5.81
N ALA A 77 -3.02 -3.84 6.76
CA ALA A 77 -2.46 -5.11 7.13
C ALA A 77 -2.29 -5.78 5.80
N GLY A 78 -1.02 -5.96 5.42
CA GLY A 78 -0.64 -6.14 4.04
C GLY A 78 -1.60 -7.11 3.41
N GLY A 79 -2.37 -6.63 2.42
CA GLY A 79 -3.02 -7.50 1.46
C GLY A 79 -1.91 -8.13 0.64
N ALA A 80 -1.12 -9.01 1.27
CA ALA A 80 -0.70 -10.20 0.58
C ALA A 80 -1.98 -10.80 -0.02
N ASP A 81 -1.84 -11.19 -1.26
CA ASP A 81 -2.84 -11.90 -2.03
C ASP A 81 -3.66 -12.85 -1.14
N ASP A 82 -4.96 -13.04 -1.43
CA ASP A 82 -5.89 -13.96 -0.73
C ASP A 82 -5.44 -15.45 -0.76
N GLU A 83 -4.16 -15.73 -0.99
CA GLU A 83 -3.51 -17.03 -0.92
C GLU A 83 -2.67 -17.10 0.36
N PRO A 84 -2.77 -18.17 1.15
CA PRO A 84 -2.02 -18.30 2.39
C PRO A 84 -0.51 -18.30 2.11
N ASP A 85 0.17 -17.26 2.57
CA ASP A 85 1.63 -17.09 2.43
C ASP A 85 2.47 -18.03 3.30
N ALA A 86 1.84 -18.77 4.22
CA ALA A 86 2.50 -19.77 5.05
C ALA A 86 1.57 -20.95 5.38
N VAL A 87 2.09 -22.17 5.25
CA VAL A 87 1.38 -23.37 5.69
C VAL A 87 2.17 -24.07 6.80
N ALA A 88 1.51 -24.45 7.89
CA ALA A 88 2.14 -25.28 8.91
C ALA A 88 2.54 -26.64 8.33
N ALA A 89 3.83 -26.90 8.15
CA ALA A 89 4.36 -28.15 7.64
C ALA A 89 4.18 -29.31 8.63
N VAL A 90 4.22 -29.00 9.93
CA VAL A 90 4.04 -29.93 11.04
C VAL A 90 3.04 -29.40 12.07
N ALA A 91 2.60 -30.25 12.99
CA ALA A 91 1.83 -29.78 14.13
C ALA A 91 2.73 -28.90 15.02
N THR A 92 2.34 -27.63 15.20
CA THR A 92 3.14 -26.62 15.92
C THR A 92 2.25 -25.78 16.82
N VAL A 93 2.84 -24.80 17.50
CA VAL A 93 2.18 -23.92 18.46
C VAL A 93 2.43 -22.48 18.08
N MET A 94 1.34 -21.73 17.91
CA MET A 94 1.37 -20.27 17.80
C MET A 94 1.54 -19.64 19.18
N ARG A 95 2.47 -18.71 19.30
CA ARG A 95 2.91 -18.11 20.59
C ARG A 95 2.65 -16.61 20.66
N ASP A 96 2.64 -16.06 21.87
CA ASP A 96 2.39 -14.62 22.10
C ASP A 96 3.61 -13.72 21.92
N ALA A 97 4.81 -14.32 21.77
CA ALA A 97 6.07 -13.62 21.52
C ALA A 97 7.02 -14.52 20.68
N PRO A 98 8.03 -13.93 20.01
CA PRO A 98 9.00 -14.65 19.16
C PRO A 98 10.06 -15.41 19.97
N ALA A 99 9.61 -16.31 20.85
CA ALA A 99 10.49 -17.14 21.67
C ALA A 99 9.88 -18.53 21.89
N ALA A 100 10.73 -19.57 21.91
CA ALA A 100 10.28 -20.94 22.17
C ALA A 100 9.68 -21.14 23.58
N SER A 101 10.04 -20.27 24.54
CA SER A 101 9.49 -20.24 25.89
C SER A 101 8.24 -19.38 26.06
N ALA A 102 7.83 -18.64 25.01
CA ALA A 102 6.66 -17.77 25.04
C ALA A 102 5.37 -18.58 25.23
N LYS A 103 4.32 -17.93 25.73
CA LYS A 103 3.06 -18.61 26.06
C LYS A 103 2.37 -19.08 24.79
N ALA A 104 1.79 -20.27 24.84
CA ALA A 104 0.97 -20.79 23.77
C ALA A 104 -0.34 -19.99 23.65
N VAL A 105 -0.60 -19.46 22.47
CA VAL A 105 -1.86 -18.82 22.08
C VAL A 105 -2.79 -19.86 21.46
N ARG A 106 -2.27 -20.68 20.54
CA ARG A 106 -3.05 -21.71 19.84
C ARG A 106 -2.19 -22.87 19.36
N ASN A 107 -2.77 -24.06 19.28
CA ASN A 107 -2.14 -25.21 18.61
C ASN A 107 -2.57 -25.23 17.14
N LEU A 108 -1.61 -25.43 16.25
CA LEU A 108 -1.81 -25.51 14.80
C LEU A 108 -1.58 -26.95 14.34
N ARG A 109 -2.42 -27.44 13.43
CA ARG A 109 -2.22 -28.75 12.80
C ARG A 109 -1.36 -28.59 11.55
N ALA A 110 -0.68 -29.65 11.14
CA ALA A 110 -0.06 -29.68 9.81
C ALA A 110 -1.13 -29.40 8.73
N GLY A 111 -0.78 -28.62 7.72
CA GLY A 111 -1.68 -28.13 6.68
C GLY A 111 -2.54 -26.92 7.09
N THR A 112 -2.34 -26.34 8.28
CA THR A 112 -3.05 -25.11 8.64
C THR A 112 -2.50 -23.95 7.82
N GLU A 113 -3.38 -23.32 7.05
CA GLU A 113 -3.12 -22.11 6.27
C GLU A 113 -3.08 -20.89 7.20
N LEU A 114 -2.07 -20.05 7.01
CA LEU A 114 -1.75 -18.89 7.84
C LEU A 114 -1.35 -17.73 6.95
N ASN A 115 -1.68 -16.52 7.38
CA ASN A 115 -1.33 -15.28 6.68
C ASN A 115 -0.13 -14.63 7.38
N ALA A 116 0.99 -14.49 6.69
CA ALA A 116 2.16 -13.84 7.26
C ALA A 116 1.97 -12.31 7.32
N THR A 117 2.19 -11.69 8.47
CA THR A 117 2.02 -10.22 8.62
C THR A 117 3.22 -9.42 8.10
N GLY A 118 4.31 -10.12 7.72
CA GLY A 118 5.58 -9.55 7.29
C GLY A 118 6.55 -9.24 8.44
N LYS A 119 6.15 -9.37 9.71
CA LYS A 119 7.07 -9.21 10.84
C LYS A 119 7.84 -10.50 11.11
N ARG A 120 9.15 -10.36 11.30
CA ARG A 120 10.07 -11.47 11.59
C ARG A 120 11.05 -11.10 12.68
N GLU A 121 11.19 -11.97 13.68
CA GLU A 121 12.16 -11.85 14.75
C GLU A 121 12.90 -13.18 14.94
N GLY A 122 14.18 -13.20 14.53
CA GLY A 122 14.99 -14.41 14.54
C GLY A 122 14.39 -15.52 13.68
N LEU A 123 14.07 -16.65 14.34
CA LEU A 123 13.44 -17.82 13.73
C LEU A 123 11.91 -17.80 13.80
N PHE A 124 11.30 -16.70 14.24
CA PHE A 124 9.85 -16.58 14.34
C PHE A 124 9.32 -15.55 13.34
N ILE A 125 8.17 -15.86 12.76
CA ILE A 125 7.36 -14.90 12.00
C ILE A 125 6.03 -14.71 12.69
N GLU A 126 5.50 -13.49 12.60
CA GLU A 126 4.14 -13.20 13.04
C GLU A 126 3.17 -13.59 11.93
N VAL A 127 2.15 -14.34 12.31
CA VAL A 127 1.12 -14.90 11.43
C VAL A 127 -0.25 -14.64 12.03
N GLU A 128 -1.25 -14.56 11.16
CA GLU A 128 -2.67 -14.52 11.50
C GLU A 128 -3.34 -15.78 10.97
N ASP A 129 -4.17 -16.41 11.81
CA ASP A 129 -4.98 -17.54 11.38
C ASP A 129 -6.32 -17.12 10.77
N ASN A 130 -7.02 -18.09 10.18
CA ASN A 130 -8.35 -17.88 9.59
C ASN A 130 -9.46 -17.48 10.58
N PHE A 131 -9.19 -17.41 11.88
CA PHE A 131 -10.12 -16.93 12.91
C PHE A 131 -9.74 -15.52 13.40
N GLY A 132 -8.73 -14.87 12.80
CA GLY A 132 -8.26 -13.54 13.17
C GLY A 132 -7.37 -13.52 14.41
N THR A 133 -6.81 -14.67 14.81
CA THR A 133 -5.86 -14.74 15.93
C THR A 133 -4.45 -14.54 15.42
N THR A 134 -3.77 -13.50 15.89
CA THR A 134 -2.37 -13.22 15.59
C THR A 134 -1.44 -13.87 16.62
N GLY A 135 -0.29 -14.36 16.16
CA GLY A 135 0.80 -14.81 17.03
C GLY A 135 2.04 -15.19 16.25
N TRP A 136 3.02 -15.78 16.94
CA TRP A 136 4.34 -16.09 16.40
C TRP A 136 4.51 -17.60 16.20
N VAL A 137 5.02 -17.99 15.04
CA VAL A 137 5.32 -19.39 14.69
C VAL A 137 6.77 -19.51 14.22
N SER A 138 7.42 -20.62 14.55
CA SER A 138 8.78 -20.89 14.07
C SER A 138 8.77 -21.12 12.57
N VAL A 139 9.68 -20.47 11.84
CA VAL A 139 9.87 -20.68 10.39
C VAL A 139 10.27 -22.12 10.05
N GLU A 140 10.82 -22.85 11.01
CA GLU A 140 11.22 -24.25 10.83
C GLU A 140 10.01 -25.20 10.72
N ASP A 141 8.85 -24.75 11.22
CA ASP A 141 7.61 -25.54 11.22
C ASP A 141 6.69 -25.18 10.03
N LEU A 142 7.13 -24.28 9.14
CA LEU A 142 6.35 -23.76 8.02
C LEU A 142 6.92 -24.22 6.66
N GLN A 143 6.07 -24.33 5.64
CA GLN A 143 6.42 -24.61 4.25
C GLN A 143 5.76 -23.61 3.30
#